data_AF-A0A9D9TI22-F1
#
_entry.id   AF-A0A9D9TI22-F1
#
_cell.length_a   1.000
_cell.length_b   1.000
_cell.length_c   1.000
_cell.angle_alpha   90.00
_cell.angle_beta   90.00
_cell.angle_gamma   90.00
#
_symmetry.space_group_name_H-M   'P 1'
#
loop_
_entity.id
_entity.type
_entity.pdbx_description
1 polymer ?
#
loop_
_entity_poly.entity_id
_entity_poly.type
_entity_poly.pdbx_seq_one_letter_code
_entity_poly.pdbx_strand_id
1 'polypeptide(L)'
;MCFIKLKNMSNNDILKKLRVALQLRDDQIVEILKLVDFKISKAEVGALFRSDDHPNFMPCGDQFLRNFLNGLVIHMRGPREDKRPSK
;
A
#
# COMPACT_ATOMS: atom_id res chain seq x y z
N MET A 1 7.87 21.50 -1.44
CA MET A 1 9.07 21.20 -0.63
C MET A 1 8.93 19.81 -0.03
N CYS A 2 9.69 18.85 -0.56
CA CYS A 2 9.75 17.48 -0.04
C CYS A 2 10.64 17.49 1.21
N PHE A 3 10.07 17.79 2.38
CA PHE A 3 10.75 17.59 3.65
C PHE A 3 10.76 16.10 3.99
N ILE A 4 11.73 15.36 3.46
CA ILE A 4 12.05 14.03 3.96
C ILE A 4 12.87 14.23 5.22
N LYS A 5 12.17 14.38 6.36
CA LYS A 5 12.78 14.13 7.68
C LYS A 5 13.27 12.68 7.65
N LEU A 6 14.58 12.46 7.75
CA LEU A 6 15.19 11.15 8.03
C LEU A 6 14.86 10.75 9.48
N LYS A 7 13.59 10.46 9.73
CA LYS A 7 13.10 9.70 10.89
C LYS A 7 12.91 8.27 10.38
N ASN A 8 13.12 7.24 11.21
CA ASN A 8 12.71 5.87 10.86
C ASN A 8 11.26 5.92 10.35
N MET A 9 11.08 5.72 9.04
CA MET A 9 9.77 5.83 8.41
C MET A 9 8.95 4.61 8.78
N SER A 10 7.74 4.83 9.30
CA SER A 10 6.80 3.74 9.50
C SER A 10 6.26 3.24 8.16
N ASN A 11 5.69 2.03 8.15
CA ASN A 11 4.99 1.52 6.97
C ASN A 11 3.82 2.42 6.55
N ASN A 12 3.12 3.05 7.51
CA ASN A 12 2.09 4.04 7.21
C ASN A 12 2.67 5.26 6.49
N ASP A 13 3.86 5.73 6.90
CA ASP A 13 4.55 6.85 6.22
C ASP A 13 4.94 6.48 4.79
N ILE A 14 5.47 5.27 4.58
CA ILE A 14 5.81 4.76 3.24
C ILE A 14 4.55 4.73 2.37
N LEU A 15 3.47 4.10 2.87
CA LEU A 15 2.21 3.98 2.16
C LEU A 15 1.61 5.36 1.82
N LYS A 16 1.62 6.30 2.78
CA LYS A 16 1.12 7.66 2.59
C LYS A 16 1.94 8.43 1.54
N LYS A 17 3.27 8.30 1.55
CA LYS A 17 4.14 8.90 0.53
C LYS A 17 3.86 8.33 -0.86
N LEU A 18 3.73 7.00 -0.98
CA LEU A 18 3.41 6.35 -2.25
C LEU A 18 2.05 6.78 -2.78
N ARG A 19 1.02 6.82 -1.91
CA ARG A 19 -0.32 7.30 -2.26
C ARG A 19 -0.26 8.71 -2.86
N VAL A 20 0.43 9.64 -2.20
CA VAL A 20 0.54 11.04 -2.68
C VAL A 20 1.37 11.13 -3.96
N ALA A 21 2.52 10.45 -4.00
CA ALA A 21 3.43 10.48 -5.16
C ALA A 21 2.77 9.93 -6.43
N LEU A 22 1.92 8.91 -6.30
CA LEU A 22 1.21 8.27 -7.40
C LEU A 22 -0.23 8.78 -7.56
N GLN A 23 -0.65 9.79 -6.79
CA GLN A 23 -2.00 10.37 -6.79
C GLN A 23 -3.12 9.32 -6.65
N LEU A 24 -2.89 8.29 -5.83
CA LEU A 24 -3.83 7.19 -5.64
C LEU A 24 -4.97 7.60 -4.72
N ARG A 25 -6.19 7.21 -5.11
CA ARG A 25 -7.38 7.23 -4.26
C ARG A 25 -7.53 5.92 -3.50
N ASP A 26 -8.33 5.93 -2.43
CA ASP A 26 -8.56 4.74 -1.60
C ASP A 26 -9.19 3.58 -2.39
N ASP A 27 -10.09 3.89 -3.34
CA ASP A 27 -10.66 2.90 -4.27
C ASP A 27 -9.58 2.24 -5.12
N GLN A 28 -8.61 3.00 -5.64
CA GLN A 28 -7.53 2.45 -6.45
C GLN A 28 -6.60 1.57 -5.61
N ILE A 29 -6.33 1.93 -4.35
CA ILE A 29 -5.53 1.10 -3.44
C ILE A 29 -6.22 -0.25 -3.20
N VAL A 30 -7.54 -0.26 -3.03
CA VAL A 30 -8.32 -1.49 -2.91
C VAL A 30 -8.20 -2.33 -4.18
N GLU A 31 -8.35 -1.75 -5.37
CA GLU A 31 -8.18 -2.48 -6.64
C GLU A 31 -6.77 -3.04 -6.82
N ILE A 32 -5.74 -2.28 -6.44
CA ILE A 32 -4.33 -2.73 -6.50
C ILE A 32 -4.11 -3.96 -5.62
N LEU A 33 -4.69 -3.98 -4.41
CA LEU A 33 -4.56 -5.10 -3.48
C LEU A 33 -5.33 -6.34 -3.93
N LYS A 34 -6.45 -6.16 -4.63
CA LYS A 34 -7.19 -7.28 -5.24
C LYS A 34 -6.37 -8.04 -6.27
N LEU A 35 -5.39 -7.40 -6.93
CA LEU A 35 -4.50 -8.06 -7.91
C LEU A 35 -3.61 -9.16 -7.30
N VAL A 36 -3.46 -9.16 -5.97
CA VAL A 36 -2.71 -10.18 -5.20
C VAL A 36 -3.64 -10.94 -4.23
N ASP A 37 -4.93 -10.98 -4.54
CA ASP A 37 -5.98 -11.63 -3.74
C ASP A 37 -6.08 -11.11 -2.29
N PHE A 38 -5.56 -9.91 -2.02
CA PHE A 38 -5.62 -9.30 -0.69
C PHE A 38 -6.93 -8.52 -0.54
N LYS A 39 -7.86 -9.07 0.24
CA LYS A 39 -9.16 -8.48 0.50
C LYS A 39 -9.08 -7.44 1.61
N ILE A 40 -9.41 -6.20 1.30
CA ILE A 40 -9.55 -5.11 2.26
C ILE A 40 -10.68 -4.17 1.85
N SER A 41 -11.41 -3.62 2.81
CA SER A 41 -12.43 -2.61 2.56
C SER A 41 -11.84 -1.21 2.43
N LYS A 42 -12.59 -0.31 1.78
CA LYS A 42 -12.22 1.12 1.68
C LYS A 42 -12.08 1.79 3.05
N ALA A 43 -12.90 1.37 4.03
CA ALA A 43 -12.86 1.92 5.39
C ALA A 43 -11.56 1.56 6.13
N GLU A 44 -11.10 0.32 5.98
CA GLU A 44 -9.81 -0.14 6.54
C GLU A 44 -8.63 0.53 5.85
N VAL A 45 -8.68 0.74 4.53
CA VAL A 45 -7.67 1.53 3.81
C VAL A 45 -7.63 2.96 4.35
N GLY A 46 -8.79 3.59 4.58
CA GLY A 46 -8.87 4.92 5.20
C GLY A 46 -8.26 4.97 6.60
N ALA A 47 -8.40 3.91 7.40
CA ALA A 47 -7.83 3.80 8.74
C ALA A 47 -6.29 3.87 8.77
N LEU A 48 -5.62 3.36 7.72
CA LEU A 48 -4.16 3.37 7.59
C LEU A 48 -3.57 4.78 7.41
N PHE A 49 -4.39 5.74 6.95
CA PHE A 49 -3.95 7.12 6.64
C PHE A 49 -4.32 8.14 7.71
N ARG A 50 -5.02 7.71 8.77
CA ARG A 50 -5.35 8.57 9.90
C ARG A 50 -4.09 8.91 10.70
N SER A 51 -4.18 9.97 11.49
CA SER A 51 -3.16 10.30 12.49
C SER A 51 -3.12 9.24 13.59
N ASP A 52 -1.97 9.08 14.22
CA ASP A 52 -1.67 8.08 15.26
C ASP A 52 -2.51 8.25 16.54
N ASP A 53 -2.99 9.46 16.80
CA ASP A 53 -3.89 9.82 17.90
C ASP A 53 -5.38 9.51 17.63
N HIS A 54 -5.73 9.12 16.40
CA HIS A 54 -7.13 8.88 16.05
C HIS A 54 -7.61 7.51 16.59
N PRO A 55 -8.82 7.40 17.19
CA PRO A 55 -9.34 6.14 17.76
C PRO A 55 -9.52 4.98 16.77
N ASN A 56 -9.45 5.27 15.47
CA ASN A 56 -9.62 4.31 14.38
C ASN A 56 -8.36 4.28 13.50
N PHE A 57 -7.23 4.71 14.04
CA PHE A 57 -5.93 4.55 13.41
C PHE A 57 -5.58 3.07 13.37
N MET A 58 -5.06 2.62 12.23
CA MET A 58 -4.57 1.26 12.08
C MET A 58 -3.10 1.29 11.66
N PRO A 59 -2.19 0.63 12.41
CA PRO A 59 -0.81 0.49 11.97
C PRO A 59 -0.74 -0.38 10.72
N CYS A 60 0.05 0.06 9.74
CA CYS A 60 0.31 -0.68 8.51
C CYS A 60 1.32 -1.79 8.80
N GLY A 61 0.85 -3.05 8.76
CA GLY A 61 1.76 -4.20 8.90
C GLY A 61 2.67 -4.39 7.69
N ASP A 62 3.79 -5.07 7.88
CA ASP A 62 4.74 -5.39 6.80
C ASP A 62 4.08 -6.23 5.69
N GLN A 63 3.19 -7.14 6.07
CA GLN A 63 2.45 -7.98 5.12
C GLN A 63 1.57 -7.14 4.19
N PHE A 64 0.90 -6.13 4.74
CA PHE A 64 0.07 -5.22 3.95
C PHE A 64 0.92 -4.45 2.94
N LEU A 65 2.02 -3.83 3.41
CA LEU A 65 2.89 -3.04 2.55
C LEU A 65 3.52 -3.91 1.44
N ARG A 66 3.94 -5.13 1.76
CA ARG A 66 4.48 -6.09 0.78
C ARG A 66 3.45 -6.41 -0.31
N ASN A 67 2.22 -6.74 0.09
CA ASN A 67 1.14 -7.06 -0.84
C ASN A 67 0.78 -5.85 -1.71
N PHE A 68 0.73 -4.66 -1.11
CA PHE A 68 0.50 -3.41 -1.84
C PHE A 68 1.59 -3.16 -2.90
N LEU A 69 2.87 -3.34 -2.54
CA LEU A 69 3.98 -3.17 -3.48
C LEU A 69 3.96 -4.20 -4.61
N ASN A 70 3.64 -5.47 -4.30
CA ASN A 70 3.48 -6.50 -5.32
C ASN A 70 2.30 -6.18 -6.25
N GLY A 71 1.15 -5.76 -5.69
CA GLY A 71 0.00 -5.30 -6.46
C GLY A 71 0.33 -4.08 -7.33
N LEU A 72 1.11 -3.13 -6.82
CA LEU A 72 1.57 -1.96 -7.57
C LEU A 72 2.44 -2.36 -8.77
N VAL A 73 3.33 -3.34 -8.59
CA VAL A 73 4.14 -3.87 -9.70
C VAL A 73 3.23 -4.45 -10.79
N ILE A 74 2.23 -5.26 -10.43
CA ILE A 74 1.27 -5.81 -11.39
C ILE A 74 0.46 -4.70 -12.07
N HIS A 75 -0.01 -3.72 -11.29
CA HIS A 75 -0.80 -2.60 -11.81
C HIS A 75 -0.03 -1.74 -12.82
N MET A 76 1.25 -1.46 -12.56
CA MET A 76 2.07 -0.55 -13.37
C MET A 76 2.83 -1.24 -14.50
N ARG A 77 3.20 -2.52 -14.34
CA ARG A 77 4.04 -3.25 -15.31
C ARG A 77 3.32 -4.41 -15.99
N GLY A 78 2.10 -4.74 -15.55
CA GLY A 78 1.40 -5.95 -15.94
C GLY A 78 1.79 -7.16 -15.08
N PRO A 79 1.02 -8.26 -15.16
CA PRO A 79 1.35 -9.51 -14.49
C PRO A 79 2.70 -10.03 -15.00
N ARG A 80 3.53 -10.55 -14.11
CA ARG A 80 4.72 -11.30 -14.53
C ARG A 80 4.26 -12.55 -15.26
N GLU A 81 4.70 -12.71 -16.51
CA GLU A 81 4.69 -14.01 -17.18
C GLU A 81 5.76 -14.90 -16.51
N ASP A 82 5.42 -15.57 -15.43
CA ASP A 82 6.40 -16.42 -14.75
C ASP A 82 6.64 -17.72 -15.54
N LYS A 83 7.72 -17.75 -16.34
CA LYS A 83 8.42 -18.98 -16.76
C LYS A 83 9.34 -19.51 -15.64
N ARG A 84 8.82 -19.81 -14.46
CA ARG A 84 9.60 -20.56 -13.45
C ARG A 84 8.90 -21.89 -13.19
N PRO A 85 9.52 -23.03 -13.54
CA PRO A 85 8.96 -24.32 -13.20
C PRO A 85 8.89 -24.41 -11.67
N SER A 86 7.73 -24.80 -11.17
CA SER A 86 7.56 -25.28 -9.80
C SER A 86 8.59 -26.37 -9.56
N LYS A 87 9.59 -26.07 -8.73
CA LYS A 87 10.58 -27.04 -8.27
C LYS A 87 10.01 -27.82 -7.10
#